data_AF-A0AAV5BN21-F1
#
_entry.id   AF-A0AAV5BN21-F1
#
_cell.length_a   1.000
_cell.length_b   1.000
_cell.length_c   1.000
_cell.angle_alpha   90.00
_cell.angle_beta   90.00
_cell.angle_gamma   90.00
#
_symmetry.space_group_name_H-M   'P 1'
#
loop_
_entity.id
_entity.type
_entity.pdbx_description
1 polymer ?
#
loop_
_entity_poly.entity_id
_entity_poly.type
_entity_poly.pdbx_seq_one_letter_code
_entity_poly.pdbx_strand_id
1 'polypeptide(L)'
;MGAGPNDVLIFCGSGTTAAIKRLQEVIGVAAPSVELRGRLSTQLRMEERWVIFIGPYEHHSNILSWRQSLADVVEIGVDADGLIDIAALRRALSSSEYKNRPMLGSFSACSNVTGIMTDTREIARVLHQHGAYACFDFAASGPYVKIDMKSGEVDGYDAVFLSPHKFVGGPGTPGILLMNKGLYKLSSQPPSLCGGGTVAYVNGFSEEDTIYYDDIEEREDAGTPPIVQKIRASLAFWVKEYIGYGRMGLHEHVYSETAMKRLVSNPNIWVLGNTSVERLPIFSFLIYPPVKDSLYNNIIDETSSDRWLEDVRRKRQPLHGRFVTRLFNDLFGIQARGGCACAGPYGHTLLKIENDLSLRLRSAILEGYSGLKPGWTRLSFSYYLSKEEFKFILAAIEFIASFGHRFLPLYKFDWITGNWTFKKEALKYLIMKEELALATGLDALAENDLFKDEVKIERKPRAIQNKFESYLENAKIIALSLPDSNQPTVSIQKE
;
A
#
# COMPACT_ATOMS: atom_id res chain seq x y z
N MET A 1 21.73 7.93 -2.56
CA MET A 1 20.60 8.22 -3.47
C MET A 1 21.06 8.80 -4.82
N GLY A 2 22.37 8.80 -5.13
CA GLY A 2 22.86 9.26 -6.45
C GLY A 2 22.74 10.76 -6.72
N ALA A 3 22.60 11.57 -5.67
CA ALA A 3 22.49 13.02 -5.78
C ALA A 3 23.82 13.63 -6.25
N GLY A 4 23.74 14.62 -7.14
CA GLY A 4 24.87 15.44 -7.59
C GLY A 4 24.81 16.87 -7.06
N PRO A 5 25.75 17.75 -7.48
CA PRO A 5 25.83 19.14 -7.02
C PRO A 5 24.61 20.03 -7.35
N ASN A 6 23.82 19.61 -8.34
CA ASN A 6 22.60 20.29 -8.79
C ASN A 6 21.34 19.79 -8.09
N ASP A 7 21.47 18.87 -7.13
CA ASP A 7 20.36 18.38 -6.34
C ASP A 7 20.37 19.02 -4.95
N VAL A 8 19.21 19.05 -4.31
CA VAL A 8 19.00 19.55 -2.94
C VAL A 8 18.21 18.54 -2.13
N LEU A 9 18.64 18.34 -0.89
CA LEU A 9 18.05 17.44 0.08
C LEU A 9 17.27 18.24 1.13
N ILE A 10 15.94 18.14 1.08
CA ILE A 10 15.06 18.79 2.04
C ILE A 10 14.45 17.73 2.96
N PHE A 11 14.58 17.96 4.27
CA PHE A 11 13.87 17.20 5.29
C PHE A 11 12.52 17.85 5.56
N CYS A 12 11.46 17.09 5.33
CA CYS A 12 10.11 17.59 5.40
C CYS A 12 9.43 17.12 6.71
N GLY A 13 8.13 17.42 6.84
CA GLY A 13 7.28 16.86 7.90
C GLY A 13 7.14 15.33 7.82
N SER A 14 5.96 14.81 8.14
CA SER A 14 5.79 13.35 8.24
C SER A 14 5.71 12.64 6.87
N GLY A 15 6.80 11.96 6.49
CA GLY A 15 6.86 11.05 5.35
C GLY A 15 6.68 11.70 3.97
N THR A 16 6.41 10.86 2.97
CA THR A 16 6.27 11.26 1.56
C THR A 16 5.15 12.28 1.35
N THR A 17 4.07 12.22 2.14
CA THR A 17 2.99 13.21 2.09
C THR A 17 3.51 14.63 2.30
N ALA A 18 4.39 14.83 3.28
CA ALA A 18 5.00 16.14 3.52
C ALA A 18 6.01 16.52 2.44
N ALA A 19 6.74 15.55 1.87
CA ALA A 19 7.68 15.80 0.77
C ALA A 19 6.97 16.25 -0.52
N ILE A 20 5.86 15.62 -0.89
CA ILE A 20 5.04 16.02 -2.04
C ILE A 20 4.43 17.40 -1.82
N LYS A 21 3.92 17.67 -0.62
CA LYS A 21 3.41 19.00 -0.27
C LYS A 21 4.50 20.06 -0.34
N ARG A 22 5.70 19.77 0.18
CA ARG A 22 6.85 20.66 0.07
C ARG A 22 7.22 20.94 -1.38
N LEU A 23 7.21 19.92 -2.24
CA LEU A 23 7.43 20.13 -3.67
C LEU A 23 6.39 21.10 -4.25
N GLN A 24 5.11 20.93 -3.94
CA GLN A 24 4.07 21.86 -4.40
C GLN A 24 4.31 23.30 -3.95
N GLU A 25 4.81 23.50 -2.73
CA GLU A 25 5.11 24.82 -2.20
C GLU A 25 6.27 25.46 -2.95
N VAL A 26 7.39 24.75 -3.10
CA VAL A 26 8.60 25.29 -3.74
C VAL A 26 8.49 25.48 -5.25
N ILE A 27 7.58 24.77 -5.93
CA ILE A 27 7.25 25.02 -7.35
C ILE A 27 6.13 26.05 -7.54
N GLY A 28 5.50 26.51 -6.44
CA GLY A 28 4.49 27.58 -6.46
C GLY A 28 3.06 27.13 -6.83
N VAL A 29 2.72 25.85 -6.68
CA VAL A 29 1.36 25.33 -7.00
C VAL A 29 0.56 24.92 -5.78
N ALA A 30 1.11 25.08 -4.58
CA ALA A 30 0.40 24.78 -3.34
C ALA A 30 -0.81 25.72 -3.16
N ALA A 31 -1.99 25.14 -2.95
CA ALA A 31 -3.17 25.88 -2.51
C ALA A 31 -3.41 25.68 -1.00
N PRO A 32 -3.80 26.72 -0.26
CA PRO A 32 -4.08 26.63 1.19
C PRO A 32 -5.49 26.09 1.49
N SER A 33 -6.48 26.34 0.62
CA SER A 33 -7.85 25.88 0.78
C SER A 33 -8.56 25.71 -0.57
N VAL A 34 -9.66 24.95 -0.59
CA VAL A 34 -10.47 24.73 -1.80
C VAL A 34 -11.05 26.03 -2.36
N GLU A 35 -11.51 26.92 -1.47
CA GLU A 35 -12.10 28.20 -1.87
C GLU A 35 -11.06 29.13 -2.51
N LEU A 36 -9.90 29.27 -1.86
CA LEU A 36 -8.80 30.09 -2.39
C LEU A 36 -8.24 29.50 -3.68
N ARG A 37 -8.15 28.18 -3.78
CA ARG A 37 -7.79 27.50 -5.02
C ARG A 37 -8.71 27.92 -6.17
N GLY A 38 -10.02 27.91 -5.97
CA GLY A 38 -10.99 28.30 -6.99
C GLY A 38 -10.77 29.74 -7.48
N ARG A 39 -10.54 30.67 -6.54
CA ARG A 39 -10.28 32.10 -6.84
C ARG A 39 -8.93 32.33 -7.54
N LEU A 40 -7.87 31.65 -7.12
CA LEU A 40 -6.54 31.78 -7.72
C LEU A 40 -6.50 31.14 -9.11
N SER A 41 -7.17 29.99 -9.27
CA SER A 41 -7.20 29.28 -10.55
C SER A 41 -7.82 30.12 -11.65
N THR A 42 -8.79 31.01 -11.37
CA THR A 42 -9.37 31.89 -12.40
C THR A 42 -8.46 33.06 -12.79
N GLN A 43 -7.47 33.40 -11.96
CA GLN A 43 -6.54 34.51 -12.19
C GLN A 43 -5.24 34.07 -12.90
N LEU A 44 -4.85 32.80 -12.76
CA LEU A 44 -3.65 32.26 -13.40
C LEU A 44 -3.84 32.16 -14.93
N ARG A 45 -2.85 32.64 -15.68
CA ARG A 45 -2.76 32.39 -17.13
C ARG A 45 -2.47 30.92 -17.40
N MET A 46 -2.78 30.44 -18.60
CA MET A 46 -2.60 29.02 -18.93
C MET A 46 -1.14 28.59 -18.81
N GLU A 47 -0.20 29.44 -19.21
CA GLU A 47 1.25 29.19 -19.17
C GLU A 47 1.81 29.11 -17.74
N GLU A 48 1.08 29.63 -16.75
CA GLU A 48 1.45 29.58 -15.33
C GLU A 48 0.87 28.34 -14.63
N ARG A 49 -0.13 27.69 -15.25
CA ARG A 49 -0.78 26.50 -14.69
C ARG A 49 0.01 25.26 -15.05
N TRP A 50 0.65 24.67 -14.05
CA TRP A 50 1.31 23.39 -14.20
C TRP A 50 0.34 22.27 -14.60
N VAL A 51 0.84 21.30 -15.34
CA VAL A 51 0.14 20.06 -15.66
C VAL A 51 0.89 18.90 -15.01
N ILE A 52 0.21 18.17 -14.14
CA ILE A 52 0.78 17.06 -13.38
C ILE A 52 0.20 15.74 -13.90
N PHE A 53 1.05 14.89 -14.46
CA PHE A 53 0.70 13.55 -14.89
C PHE A 53 0.94 12.57 -13.73
N ILE A 54 -0.07 11.80 -13.35
CA ILE A 54 0.03 10.81 -12.27
C ILE A 54 -0.36 9.41 -12.75
N GLY A 55 0.19 8.39 -12.10
CA GLY A 55 -0.05 6.99 -12.46
C GLY A 55 -1.38 6.41 -11.98
N PRO A 56 -1.68 5.16 -12.37
CA PRO A 56 -2.93 4.49 -12.03
C PRO A 56 -2.96 3.90 -10.62
N TYR A 57 -1.79 3.67 -10.00
CA TYR A 57 -1.66 3.03 -8.69
C TYR A 57 -1.02 3.91 -7.62
N GLU A 58 -1.23 5.22 -7.73
CA GLU A 58 -0.75 6.17 -6.74
C GLU A 58 -1.37 5.97 -5.37
N HIS A 59 -0.52 6.08 -4.34
CA HIS A 59 -0.99 6.28 -2.97
C HIS A 59 -1.74 7.61 -2.87
N HIS A 60 -2.72 7.72 -1.97
CA HIS A 60 -3.51 8.93 -1.74
C HIS A 60 -2.68 10.21 -1.61
N SER A 61 -1.50 10.11 -1.00
CA SER A 61 -0.52 11.21 -0.89
C SER A 61 -0.08 11.77 -2.24
N ASN A 62 0.02 10.94 -3.29
CA ASN A 62 0.46 11.30 -4.63
C ASN A 62 -0.70 11.40 -5.64
N ILE A 63 -1.95 11.50 -5.16
CA ILE A 63 -3.12 11.80 -6.01
C ILE A 63 -3.98 12.91 -5.42
N LEU A 64 -4.39 12.78 -4.16
CA LEU A 64 -5.25 13.78 -3.51
C LEU A 64 -4.50 15.10 -3.34
N SER A 65 -3.20 15.03 -3.05
CA SER A 65 -2.38 16.24 -2.88
C SER A 65 -2.34 17.06 -4.17
N TRP A 66 -2.03 16.44 -5.32
CA TRP A 66 -2.03 17.11 -6.61
C TRP A 66 -3.43 17.57 -7.02
N ARG A 67 -4.45 16.73 -6.82
CA ARG A 67 -5.84 17.08 -7.11
C ARG A 67 -6.34 18.28 -6.30
N GLN A 68 -5.70 18.64 -5.19
CA GLN A 68 -6.01 19.82 -4.37
C GLN A 68 -5.05 21.00 -4.57
N SER A 69 -4.07 20.87 -5.48
CA SER A 69 -3.13 21.94 -5.85
C SER A 69 -3.72 22.89 -6.91
N LEU A 70 -2.99 23.95 -7.26
CA LEU A 70 -3.32 24.87 -8.35
C LEU A 70 -3.04 24.28 -9.75
N ALA A 71 -2.44 23.10 -9.83
CA ALA A 71 -2.13 22.45 -11.08
C ALA A 71 -3.35 21.70 -11.67
N ASP A 72 -3.34 21.54 -12.99
CA ASP A 72 -4.23 20.60 -13.68
C ASP A 72 -3.64 19.20 -13.56
N VAL A 73 -4.48 18.21 -13.24
CA VAL A 73 -4.04 16.84 -13.00
C VAL A 73 -4.56 15.92 -14.09
N VAL A 74 -3.66 15.17 -14.72
CA VAL A 74 -3.96 14.18 -15.75
C VAL A 74 -3.63 12.79 -15.20
N GLU A 75 -4.65 11.95 -15.07
CA GLU A 75 -4.51 10.58 -14.58
C GLU A 75 -4.28 9.61 -15.75
N ILE A 76 -3.12 8.96 -15.73
CA ILE A 76 -2.78 7.91 -16.69
C ILE A 76 -3.30 6.57 -16.17
N GLY A 77 -4.10 5.91 -17.00
CA GLY A 77 -4.69 4.62 -16.68
C GLY A 77 -3.72 3.44 -16.75
N VAL A 78 -4.27 2.25 -16.60
CA VAL A 78 -3.55 1.01 -16.87
C VAL A 78 -3.74 0.55 -18.32
N ASP A 79 -2.77 -0.17 -18.86
CA ASP A 79 -2.89 -0.90 -20.13
C ASP A 79 -3.61 -2.25 -19.95
N ALA A 80 -3.64 -3.05 -21.02
CA ALA A 80 -4.27 -4.37 -21.03
C ALA A 80 -3.61 -5.37 -20.05
N ASP A 81 -2.34 -5.16 -19.71
CA ASP A 81 -1.58 -5.99 -18.78
C ASP A 81 -1.71 -5.46 -17.33
N GLY A 82 -2.45 -4.38 -17.09
CA GLY A 82 -2.60 -3.79 -15.77
C GLY A 82 -1.37 -2.97 -15.32
N LEU A 83 -0.47 -2.63 -16.25
CA LEU A 83 0.69 -1.76 -16.04
C LEU A 83 0.36 -0.33 -16.46
N ILE A 84 1.26 0.63 -16.24
CA ILE A 84 1.04 2.02 -16.65
C ILE A 84 0.93 2.09 -18.19
N ASP A 85 -0.15 2.69 -18.72
CA ASP A 85 -0.29 2.88 -20.16
C ASP A 85 0.67 3.99 -20.65
N ILE A 86 1.89 3.58 -21.02
CA ILE A 86 2.93 4.48 -21.57
C ILE A 86 2.47 5.13 -22.87
N ALA A 87 1.64 4.46 -23.68
CA ALA A 87 1.11 5.06 -24.90
C ALA A 87 0.10 6.17 -24.59
N ALA A 88 -0.75 6.01 -23.56
CA ALA A 88 -1.62 7.07 -23.06
C ALA A 88 -0.81 8.23 -22.48
N LEU A 89 0.26 7.96 -21.72
CA LEU A 89 1.17 9.01 -21.23
C LEU A 89 1.75 9.82 -22.40
N ARG A 90 2.27 9.17 -23.44
CA ARG A 90 2.81 9.85 -24.63
C ARG A 90 1.75 10.71 -25.33
N ARG A 91 0.53 10.19 -25.51
CA ARG A 91 -0.59 10.94 -26.10
C ARG A 91 -0.95 12.17 -25.26
N ALA A 92 -1.01 12.02 -23.94
CA ALA A 92 -1.35 13.10 -23.02
C ALA A 92 -0.27 14.20 -23.03
N LEU A 93 1.01 13.82 -22.96
CA LEU A 93 2.14 14.76 -23.04
C LEU A 93 2.22 15.51 -24.38
N SER A 94 1.76 14.88 -25.46
CA SER A 94 1.73 15.49 -26.80
C SER A 94 0.50 16.37 -27.06
N SER A 95 -0.42 16.50 -26.10
CA SER A 95 -1.64 17.28 -26.27
C SER A 95 -1.33 18.75 -26.53
N SER A 96 -1.94 19.33 -27.56
CA SER A 96 -1.84 20.77 -27.85
C SER A 96 -2.41 21.64 -26.73
N GLU A 97 -3.29 21.09 -25.88
CA GLU A 97 -3.84 21.75 -24.69
C GLU A 97 -2.76 22.14 -23.68
N TYR A 98 -1.68 21.36 -23.60
CA TYR A 98 -0.61 21.55 -22.61
C TYR A 98 0.62 22.25 -23.17
N LYS A 99 0.55 22.69 -24.43
CA LYS A 99 1.65 23.39 -25.09
C LYS A 99 2.02 24.66 -24.34
N ASN A 100 3.32 24.90 -24.14
CA ASN A 100 3.89 26.04 -23.41
C ASN A 100 3.55 26.11 -21.91
N ARG A 101 2.98 25.04 -21.33
CA ARG A 101 2.72 24.95 -19.90
C ARG A 101 3.84 24.14 -19.23
N PRO A 102 4.22 24.45 -17.97
CA PRO A 102 5.16 23.62 -17.23
C PRO A 102 4.52 22.27 -16.91
N MET A 103 5.27 21.19 -17.17
CA MET A 103 4.78 19.83 -17.03
C MET A 103 5.64 19.02 -16.06
N LEU A 104 4.99 18.14 -15.30
CA LEU A 104 5.65 17.25 -14.34
C LEU A 104 4.92 15.91 -14.29
N GLY A 105 5.66 14.82 -14.30
CA GLY A 105 5.15 13.49 -13.96
C GLY A 105 5.45 13.15 -12.50
N SER A 106 4.45 12.68 -11.74
CA SER A 106 4.62 12.22 -10.36
C SER A 106 4.10 10.80 -10.22
N PHE A 107 4.99 9.82 -10.30
CA PHE A 107 4.63 8.39 -10.38
C PHE A 107 5.17 7.58 -9.20
N SER A 108 4.40 6.61 -8.73
CA SER A 108 4.90 5.63 -7.76
C SER A 108 5.95 4.73 -8.39
N ALA A 109 7.13 4.62 -7.77
CA ALA A 109 8.19 3.71 -8.23
C ALA A 109 7.84 2.23 -8.01
N CYS A 110 6.90 1.96 -7.11
CA CYS A 110 6.36 0.64 -6.83
C CYS A 110 4.95 0.77 -6.24
N SER A 111 4.03 -0.09 -6.68
CA SER A 111 2.69 -0.14 -6.11
C SER A 111 2.73 -0.62 -4.65
N ASN A 112 2.26 0.21 -3.71
CA ASN A 112 2.10 -0.21 -2.31
C ASN A 112 0.99 -1.27 -2.13
N VAL A 113 0.19 -1.52 -3.17
CA VAL A 113 -0.88 -2.52 -3.19
C VAL A 113 -0.35 -3.85 -3.69
N THR A 114 0.21 -3.86 -4.90
CA THR A 114 0.50 -5.10 -5.64
C THR A 114 1.98 -5.48 -5.63
N GLY A 115 2.85 -4.56 -5.17
CA GLY A 115 4.29 -4.72 -5.23
C GLY A 115 4.89 -4.52 -6.62
N ILE A 116 4.06 -4.39 -7.67
CA ILE A 116 4.50 -4.21 -9.06
C ILE A 116 5.48 -3.05 -9.13
N MET A 117 6.64 -3.32 -9.73
CA MET A 117 7.69 -2.34 -9.96
C MET A 117 7.38 -1.52 -11.21
N THR A 118 7.53 -0.21 -11.11
CA THR A 118 7.42 0.69 -12.26
C THR A 118 8.78 0.78 -12.96
N ASP A 119 8.82 0.73 -14.29
CA ASP A 119 10.01 1.15 -15.03
C ASP A 119 10.13 2.69 -14.97
N THR A 120 10.69 3.16 -13.87
CA THR A 120 10.87 4.58 -13.60
C THR A 120 11.83 5.24 -14.61
N ARG A 121 12.75 4.48 -15.19
CA ARG A 121 13.71 4.99 -16.18
C ARG A 121 13.05 5.20 -17.53
N GLU A 122 12.15 4.30 -17.94
CA GLU A 122 11.34 4.51 -19.12
C GLU A 122 10.43 5.73 -18.99
N ILE A 123 9.72 5.85 -17.86
CA ILE A 123 8.84 7.00 -17.63
C ILE A 123 9.62 8.31 -17.63
N ALA A 124 10.79 8.35 -16.99
CA ALA A 124 11.67 9.52 -17.04
C ALA A 124 12.04 9.91 -18.47
N ARG A 125 12.47 8.95 -19.29
CA ARG A 125 12.77 9.18 -20.72
C ARG A 125 11.57 9.74 -21.47
N VAL A 126 10.38 9.19 -21.25
CA VAL A 126 9.13 9.64 -21.89
C VAL A 126 8.81 11.08 -21.48
N LEU A 127 8.91 11.42 -20.20
CA LEU A 127 8.62 12.76 -19.69
C LEU A 127 9.61 13.80 -20.24
N HIS A 128 10.91 13.52 -20.14
CA HIS A 128 11.96 14.43 -20.61
C HIS A 128 11.90 14.67 -22.13
N GLN A 129 11.54 13.65 -22.93
CA GLN A 129 11.32 13.80 -24.37
C GLN A 129 10.26 14.87 -24.72
N HIS A 130 9.35 15.18 -23.79
CA HIS A 130 8.30 16.18 -23.95
C HIS A 130 8.54 17.44 -23.10
N GLY A 131 9.73 17.58 -22.50
CA GLY A 131 10.07 18.72 -21.65
C GLY A 131 9.38 18.75 -20.28
N ALA A 132 8.87 17.60 -19.82
CA ALA A 132 8.28 17.46 -18.50
C ALA A 132 9.31 16.95 -17.47
N TYR A 133 9.19 17.40 -16.22
CA TYR A 133 10.00 16.89 -15.11
C TYR A 133 9.57 15.48 -14.68
N ALA A 134 10.50 14.64 -14.23
CA ALA A 134 10.27 13.28 -13.78
C ALA A 134 10.43 13.13 -12.25
N CYS A 135 9.31 12.99 -11.54
CA CYS A 135 9.28 12.84 -10.09
C CYS A 135 8.71 11.48 -9.67
N PHE A 136 9.31 10.87 -8.64
CA PHE A 136 8.96 9.51 -8.23
C PHE A 136 8.72 9.35 -6.73
N ASP A 137 7.61 8.71 -6.37
CA ASP A 137 7.32 8.26 -5.02
C ASP A 137 7.98 6.89 -4.75
N PHE A 138 9.06 6.92 -3.97
CA PHE A 138 9.79 5.73 -3.53
C PHE A 138 9.36 5.26 -2.13
N ALA A 139 8.21 5.68 -1.59
CA ALA A 139 7.80 5.28 -0.26
C ALA A 139 7.61 3.76 -0.15
N ALA A 140 7.12 3.09 -1.19
CA ALA A 140 6.91 1.63 -1.15
C ALA A 140 8.22 0.85 -1.36
N SER A 141 9.04 1.25 -2.33
CA SER A 141 10.24 0.51 -2.75
C SER A 141 11.55 0.99 -2.13
N GLY A 142 11.61 2.23 -1.66
CA GLY A 142 12.81 2.86 -1.13
C GLY A 142 13.56 2.07 -0.05
N PRO A 143 12.90 1.32 0.86
CA PRO A 143 13.60 0.45 1.82
C PRO A 143 14.40 -0.69 1.18
N TYR A 144 14.12 -1.03 -0.08
CA TYR A 144 14.51 -2.28 -0.73
C TYR A 144 15.42 -2.07 -1.93
N VAL A 145 15.12 -1.07 -2.77
CA VAL A 145 15.79 -0.85 -4.06
C VAL A 145 16.87 0.24 -4.00
N LYS A 146 17.82 0.22 -4.92
CA LYS A 146 18.76 1.33 -5.10
C LYS A 146 18.03 2.54 -5.67
N ILE A 147 18.20 3.69 -5.02
CA ILE A 147 17.71 4.98 -5.51
C ILE A 147 18.91 5.74 -6.06
N ASP A 148 18.78 6.22 -7.29
CA ASP A 148 19.86 6.87 -8.02
C ASP A 148 19.26 8.02 -8.84
N MET A 149 19.47 9.27 -8.42
CA MET A 149 18.85 10.44 -9.05
C MET A 149 19.25 10.57 -10.52
N LYS A 150 20.55 10.55 -10.85
CA LYS A 150 21.05 10.83 -12.21
C LYS A 150 20.45 12.12 -12.80
N SER A 151 20.30 13.13 -11.95
CA SER A 151 19.65 14.39 -12.27
C SER A 151 20.26 15.05 -13.51
N GLY A 152 19.41 15.44 -14.47
CA GLY A 152 19.84 15.98 -15.76
C GLY A 152 20.18 14.95 -16.85
N GLU A 153 20.24 13.66 -16.54
CA GLU A 153 20.29 12.59 -17.56
C GLU A 153 18.90 12.34 -18.16
N VAL A 154 18.85 11.78 -19.38
CA VAL A 154 17.58 11.51 -20.08
C VAL A 154 16.68 10.53 -19.36
N ASP A 155 17.24 9.58 -18.60
CA ASP A 155 16.54 8.63 -17.72
C ASP A 155 16.68 8.99 -16.23
N GLY A 156 17.13 10.22 -15.95
CA GLY A 156 17.29 10.80 -14.62
C GLY A 156 15.97 11.11 -13.94
N TYR A 157 16.04 11.40 -12.64
CA TYR A 157 14.91 11.87 -11.83
C TYR A 157 15.15 13.32 -11.46
N ASP A 158 14.09 14.13 -11.52
CA ASP A 158 14.12 15.51 -11.05
C ASP A 158 13.65 15.63 -9.61
N ALA A 159 12.84 14.69 -9.12
CA ALA A 159 12.57 14.59 -7.69
C ALA A 159 12.29 13.16 -7.23
N VAL A 160 12.66 12.88 -5.98
CA VAL A 160 12.37 11.64 -5.27
C VAL A 160 11.73 11.97 -3.92
N PHE A 161 10.56 11.36 -3.67
CA PHE A 161 9.86 11.46 -2.39
C PHE A 161 10.06 10.18 -1.57
N LEU A 162 10.35 10.34 -0.28
CA LEU A 162 10.68 9.22 0.59
C LEU A 162 10.03 9.29 1.96
N SER A 163 9.76 8.09 2.47
CA SER A 163 9.26 7.83 3.82
C SER A 163 10.26 6.95 4.56
N PRO A 164 11.32 7.51 5.16
CA PRO A 164 12.34 6.73 5.87
C PRO A 164 11.76 5.92 7.04
N HIS A 165 10.59 6.26 7.57
CA HIS A 165 9.90 5.45 8.58
C HIS A 165 9.51 4.04 8.13
N LYS A 166 9.58 3.75 6.82
CA LYS A 166 9.39 2.43 6.25
C LYS A 166 10.69 1.61 6.15
N PHE A 167 11.83 2.21 6.44
CA PHE A 167 13.13 1.54 6.49
C PHE A 167 13.30 0.89 7.86
N VAL A 168 14.12 -0.16 7.93
CA VAL A 168 14.49 -0.79 9.19
C VAL A 168 15.21 0.24 10.07
N GLY A 169 14.68 0.46 11.29
CA GLY A 169 15.17 1.49 12.23
C GLY A 169 14.66 2.91 11.96
N GLY A 170 13.91 3.13 10.88
CA GLY A 170 13.41 4.44 10.47
C GLY A 170 12.19 5.02 11.20
N PRO A 171 11.34 4.29 11.97
CA PRO A 171 10.23 4.95 12.68
C PRO A 171 10.69 6.17 13.50
N GLY A 172 10.01 7.32 13.32
CA GLY A 172 10.38 8.60 13.94
C GLY A 172 11.27 9.52 13.10
N THR A 173 11.54 9.18 11.83
CA THR A 173 12.28 10.05 10.87
C THR A 173 11.37 11.05 10.15
N PRO A 174 11.91 12.18 9.65
CA PRO A 174 11.18 13.07 8.75
C PRO A 174 10.96 12.41 7.38
N GLY A 175 10.05 12.97 6.59
CA GLY A 175 9.99 12.75 5.15
C GLY A 175 11.21 13.36 4.46
N ILE A 176 11.55 12.85 3.29
CA ILE A 176 12.66 13.38 2.49
C ILE A 176 12.15 13.74 1.11
N LEU A 177 12.48 14.95 0.67
CA LEU A 177 12.41 15.42 -0.71
C LEU A 177 13.85 15.61 -1.20
N LEU A 178 14.26 14.83 -2.19
CA LEU A 178 15.49 15.06 -2.93
C LEU A 178 15.10 15.56 -4.32
N MET A 179 15.52 16.75 -4.72
CA MET A 179 15.08 17.34 -5.99
C MET A 179 16.19 18.10 -6.71
N ASN A 180 16.08 18.21 -8.03
CA ASN A 180 16.89 19.07 -8.87
C ASN A 180 16.57 20.55 -8.55
N LYS A 181 17.60 21.39 -8.43
CA LYS A 181 17.48 22.83 -8.14
C LYS A 181 16.61 23.58 -9.15
N GLY A 182 16.51 23.10 -10.39
CA GLY A 182 15.67 23.68 -11.46
C GLY A 182 14.17 23.61 -11.17
N LEU A 183 13.73 22.74 -10.26
CA LEU A 183 12.34 22.73 -9.77
C LEU A 183 12.06 23.87 -8.79
N TYR A 184 13.06 24.43 -8.11
CA TYR A 184 12.87 25.47 -7.10
C TYR A 184 12.49 26.81 -7.76
N LYS A 185 11.28 27.32 -7.51
CA LYS A 185 10.76 28.56 -8.11
C LYS A 185 10.67 29.75 -7.15
N LEU A 186 11.10 29.56 -5.89
CA LEU A 186 11.04 30.60 -4.85
C LEU A 186 12.39 31.31 -4.62
N SER A 187 13.34 31.24 -5.55
CA SER A 187 14.68 31.84 -5.35
C SER A 187 14.64 33.36 -5.13
N SER A 188 13.70 34.05 -5.78
CA SER A 188 13.48 35.50 -5.65
C SER A 188 12.26 35.84 -4.77
N GLN A 189 11.74 34.89 -4.00
CA GLN A 189 10.56 35.04 -3.15
C GLN A 189 10.87 34.53 -1.74
N PRO A 190 10.06 34.83 -0.72
CA PRO A 190 10.19 34.15 0.56
C PRO A 190 10.14 32.61 0.39
N PRO A 191 10.89 31.83 1.22
CA PRO A 191 10.85 30.37 1.16
C PRO A 191 9.46 29.81 1.45
N SER A 192 9.27 28.52 1.22
CA SER A 192 7.97 27.87 1.45
C SER A 192 7.46 28.03 2.89
N LEU A 193 8.38 28.09 3.84
CA LEU A 193 8.12 28.30 5.25
C LEU A 193 9.10 29.36 5.80
N CYS A 194 8.58 30.56 6.07
CA CYS A 194 9.36 31.61 6.71
C CYS A 194 9.49 31.36 8.22
N GLY A 195 10.70 31.48 8.75
CA GLY A 195 10.95 31.35 10.18
C GLY A 195 12.40 31.62 10.55
N GLY A 196 12.70 31.53 11.85
CA GLY A 196 14.09 31.62 12.33
C GLY A 196 14.97 30.57 11.65
N GLY A 197 16.23 30.91 11.37
CA GLY A 197 17.16 30.02 10.66
C GLY A 197 17.10 30.08 9.13
N THR A 198 16.17 30.84 8.53
CA THR A 198 16.06 30.98 7.05
C THR A 198 16.61 32.30 6.50
N VAL A 199 16.95 33.24 7.39
CA VAL A 199 17.33 34.62 7.05
C VAL A 199 18.76 34.92 7.47
N ALA A 200 19.46 35.69 6.64
CA ALA A 200 20.71 36.35 6.98
C ALA A 200 20.45 37.68 7.71
N TYR A 201 19.37 38.38 7.36
CA TYR A 201 19.00 39.66 7.98
C TYR A 201 17.49 39.91 7.93
N VAL A 202 16.96 40.49 9.01
CA VAL A 202 15.58 40.98 9.10
C VAL A 202 15.58 42.25 9.96
N ASN A 203 14.84 43.27 9.53
CA ASN A 203 14.65 44.50 10.30
C ASN A 203 13.18 44.71 10.69
N GLY A 204 12.91 45.73 11.49
CA GLY A 204 11.56 46.05 11.96
C GLY A 204 10.82 47.12 11.14
N PHE A 205 11.35 47.51 9.98
CA PHE A 205 10.87 48.67 9.22
C PHE A 205 10.18 48.27 7.90
N SER A 206 10.75 47.33 7.13
CA SER A 206 10.21 46.89 5.85
C SER A 206 10.43 45.40 5.64
N GLU A 207 9.42 44.71 5.09
CA GLU A 207 9.55 43.32 4.65
C GLU A 207 10.54 43.18 3.48
N GLU A 208 10.61 44.19 2.61
CA GLU A 208 11.48 44.20 1.42
C GLU A 208 12.97 44.15 1.76
N ASP A 209 13.34 44.56 2.98
CA ASP A 209 14.73 44.52 3.47
C ASP A 209 15.13 43.13 4.02
N THR A 210 14.20 42.17 4.05
CA THR A 210 14.47 40.81 4.54
C THR A 210 15.38 40.07 3.57
N ILE A 211 16.55 39.64 4.06
CA ILE A 211 17.52 38.88 3.27
C ILE A 211 17.46 37.41 3.70
N TYR A 212 16.93 36.57 2.82
CA TYR A 212 16.91 35.12 2.99
C TYR A 212 18.21 34.47 2.47
N TYR A 213 18.56 33.29 2.97
CA TYR A 213 19.72 32.54 2.47
C TYR A 213 19.57 32.11 1.01
N ASP A 214 20.66 32.16 0.25
CA ASP A 214 20.69 31.70 -1.15
C ASP A 214 20.75 30.16 -1.26
N ASP A 215 21.34 29.49 -0.27
CA ASP A 215 21.35 28.03 -0.23
C ASP A 215 19.94 27.48 0.05
N ILE A 216 19.43 26.65 -0.87
CA ILE A 216 18.06 26.14 -0.82
C ILE A 216 17.84 25.22 0.39
N GLU A 217 18.84 24.43 0.80
CA GLU A 217 18.67 23.51 1.94
C GLU A 217 18.54 24.30 3.24
N GLU A 218 19.37 25.33 3.45
CA GLU A 218 19.28 26.22 4.61
C GLU A 218 17.99 27.04 4.61
N ARG A 219 17.60 27.57 3.45
CA ARG A 219 16.40 28.41 3.29
C ARG A 219 15.10 27.67 3.56
N GLU A 220 15.09 26.35 3.37
CA GLU A 220 13.92 25.48 3.50
C GLU A 220 13.87 24.68 4.83
N ASP A 221 14.87 24.86 5.70
CA ASP A 221 15.01 24.20 7.01
C ASP A 221 14.60 25.14 8.17
N ALA A 222 13.44 25.79 8.02
CA ALA A 222 12.96 26.80 8.95
C ALA A 222 12.71 26.28 10.38
N GLY A 223 13.03 27.12 11.36
CA GLY A 223 12.94 26.82 12.78
C GLY A 223 14.08 25.91 13.25
N THR A 224 13.95 25.35 14.46
CA THR A 224 14.89 24.31 14.91
C THR A 224 14.66 23.04 14.11
N PRO A 225 15.65 22.55 13.34
CA PRO A 225 15.48 21.37 12.51
C PRO A 225 15.21 20.12 13.36
N PRO A 226 14.61 19.06 12.79
CA PRO A 226 14.39 17.81 13.51
C PRO A 226 15.69 16.99 13.65
N ILE A 227 16.70 17.52 14.35
CA ILE A 227 18.08 17.02 14.41
C ILE A 227 18.16 15.51 14.67
N VAL A 228 17.53 15.03 15.76
CA VAL A 228 17.54 13.59 16.12
C VAL A 228 16.86 12.74 15.05
N GLN A 229 15.82 13.27 14.40
CA GLN A 229 15.10 12.56 13.36
C GLN A 229 15.94 12.48 12.06
N LYS A 230 16.71 13.53 11.72
CA LYS A 230 17.67 13.53 10.61
C LYS A 230 18.79 12.50 10.85
N ILE A 231 19.36 12.46 12.04
CA ILE A 231 20.37 11.45 12.44
C ILE A 231 19.78 10.04 12.35
N ARG A 232 18.54 9.83 12.81
CA ARG A 232 17.88 8.53 12.68
C ARG A 232 17.68 8.14 11.22
N ALA A 233 17.35 9.09 10.34
CA ALA A 233 17.18 8.82 8.92
C ALA A 233 18.49 8.37 8.28
N SER A 234 19.61 9.03 8.56
CA SER A 234 20.91 8.61 8.04
C SER A 234 21.31 7.21 8.53
N LEU A 235 21.07 6.89 9.81
CA LEU A 235 21.32 5.56 10.35
C LEU A 235 20.45 4.47 9.69
N ALA A 236 19.18 4.76 9.40
CA ALA A 236 18.31 3.82 8.69
C ALA A 236 18.82 3.52 7.26
N PHE A 237 19.39 4.52 6.58
CA PHE A 237 20.08 4.30 5.31
C PHE A 237 21.36 3.48 5.48
N TRP A 238 22.16 3.73 6.51
CA TRP A 238 23.37 2.94 6.78
C TRP A 238 23.05 1.47 7.04
N VAL A 239 21.98 1.16 7.77
CA VAL A 239 21.52 -0.24 7.95
C VAL A 239 21.21 -0.87 6.61
N LYS A 240 20.49 -0.17 5.73
CA LYS A 240 20.16 -0.67 4.39
C LYS A 240 21.41 -0.90 3.53
N GLU A 241 22.36 0.04 3.51
CA GLU A 241 23.62 -0.10 2.77
C GLU A 241 24.47 -1.26 3.31
N TYR A 242 24.53 -1.42 4.63
CA TYR A 242 25.27 -2.51 5.28
C TYR A 242 24.74 -3.89 4.88
N ILE A 243 23.41 -4.06 4.77
CA ILE A 243 22.79 -5.31 4.33
C ILE A 243 23.07 -5.57 2.85
N GLY A 244 23.08 -4.51 2.04
CA GLY A 244 23.45 -4.53 0.63
C GLY A 244 22.31 -4.93 -0.31
N TYR A 245 22.22 -4.22 -1.44
CA TYR A 245 21.16 -4.36 -2.44
C TYR A 245 21.04 -5.77 -3.04
N GLY A 246 22.16 -6.41 -3.37
CA GLY A 246 22.14 -7.74 -3.98
C GLY A 246 21.57 -8.82 -3.05
N ARG A 247 21.85 -8.71 -1.74
CA ARG A 247 21.34 -9.65 -0.74
C ARG A 247 19.85 -9.46 -0.50
N MET A 248 19.40 -8.21 -0.37
CA MET A 248 17.97 -7.89 -0.24
C MET A 248 17.20 -8.38 -1.46
N GLY A 249 17.66 -8.01 -2.67
CA GLY A 249 17.01 -8.39 -3.92
C GLY A 249 16.91 -9.90 -4.10
N LEU A 250 17.96 -10.67 -3.78
CA LEU A 250 17.92 -12.13 -3.86
C LEU A 250 16.88 -12.74 -2.91
N HIS A 251 16.84 -12.31 -1.64
CA HIS A 251 15.86 -12.81 -0.67
C HIS A 251 14.42 -12.48 -1.09
N GLU A 252 14.19 -11.25 -1.53
CA GLU A 252 12.87 -10.79 -1.95
C GLU A 252 12.40 -11.49 -3.22
N HIS A 253 13.29 -11.70 -4.18
CA HIS A 253 12.99 -12.47 -5.39
C HIS A 253 12.58 -13.90 -5.04
N VAL A 254 13.34 -14.60 -4.18
CA VAL A 254 13.01 -15.97 -3.75
C VAL A 254 11.64 -16.03 -3.06
N TYR A 255 11.36 -15.09 -2.15
CA TYR A 255 10.08 -15.05 -1.45
C TYR A 255 8.92 -14.67 -2.39
N SER A 256 9.14 -13.72 -3.30
CA SER A 256 8.14 -13.29 -4.27
C SER A 256 7.75 -14.42 -5.21
N GLU A 257 8.72 -15.08 -5.86
CA GLU A 257 8.49 -16.20 -6.78
C GLU A 257 7.82 -17.38 -6.08
N THR A 258 8.31 -17.75 -4.90
CA THR A 258 7.75 -18.88 -4.14
C THR A 258 6.31 -18.59 -3.71
N ALA A 259 6.03 -17.39 -3.20
CA ALA A 259 4.68 -16.99 -2.81
C ALA A 259 3.76 -16.93 -4.03
N MET A 260 4.19 -16.30 -5.13
CA MET A 260 3.40 -16.16 -6.35
C MET A 260 2.97 -17.53 -6.88
N LYS A 261 3.92 -18.46 -7.03
CA LYS A 261 3.66 -19.83 -7.51
C LYS A 261 2.58 -20.54 -6.67
N ARG A 262 2.64 -20.42 -5.34
CA ARG A 262 1.69 -21.07 -4.44
C ARG A 262 0.32 -20.39 -4.41
N LEU A 263 0.30 -19.05 -4.40
CA LEU A 263 -0.93 -18.30 -4.29
C LEU A 263 -1.75 -18.35 -5.59
N VAL A 264 -1.10 -18.26 -6.76
CA VAL A 264 -1.78 -18.31 -8.06
C VAL A 264 -2.32 -19.71 -8.37
N SER A 265 -1.61 -20.77 -7.98
CA SER A 265 -2.07 -22.15 -8.17
C SER A 265 -3.25 -22.53 -7.27
N ASN A 266 -3.58 -21.72 -6.26
CA ASN A 266 -4.70 -21.99 -5.37
C ASN A 266 -6.01 -21.42 -5.95
N PRO A 267 -7.02 -22.26 -6.28
CA PRO A 267 -8.27 -21.81 -6.90
C PRO A 267 -9.13 -20.90 -5.99
N ASN A 268 -8.85 -20.90 -4.70
CA ASN A 268 -9.54 -20.09 -3.70
C ASN A 268 -8.87 -18.74 -3.44
N ILE A 269 -7.72 -18.46 -4.06
CA ILE A 269 -6.97 -17.21 -3.84
C ILE A 269 -6.88 -16.44 -5.16
N TRP A 270 -7.34 -15.20 -5.16
CA TRP A 270 -7.10 -14.28 -6.27
C TRP A 270 -6.07 -13.22 -5.85
N VAL A 271 -4.86 -13.33 -6.39
CA VAL A 271 -3.83 -12.29 -6.27
C VAL A 271 -4.20 -11.12 -7.17
N LEU A 272 -4.25 -9.92 -6.61
CA LEU A 272 -4.59 -8.69 -7.33
C LEU A 272 -3.38 -8.15 -8.12
N GLY A 273 -3.66 -7.57 -9.28
CA GLY A 273 -2.66 -7.03 -10.22
C GLY A 273 -2.03 -8.10 -11.10
N ASN A 274 -1.16 -7.69 -12.01
CA ASN A 274 -0.47 -8.58 -12.96
C ASN A 274 0.47 -9.57 -12.24
N THR A 275 0.20 -10.87 -12.35
CA THR A 275 0.94 -11.94 -11.64
C THR A 275 2.26 -12.38 -12.29
N SER A 276 2.61 -11.83 -13.45
CA SER A 276 3.74 -12.29 -14.27
C SER A 276 4.89 -11.28 -14.35
N VAL A 277 4.73 -10.09 -13.79
CA VAL A 277 5.74 -9.03 -13.79
C VAL A 277 6.53 -8.98 -12.48
N GLU A 278 7.72 -8.38 -12.57
CA GLU A 278 8.56 -8.14 -11.41
C GLU A 278 7.83 -7.31 -10.35
N ARG A 279 7.94 -7.77 -9.10
CA ARG A 279 7.34 -7.11 -7.95
C ARG A 279 8.21 -7.27 -6.71
N LEU A 280 8.12 -6.29 -5.83
CA LEU A 280 8.42 -6.51 -4.43
C LEU A 280 7.43 -7.53 -3.84
N PRO A 281 7.80 -8.28 -2.80
CA PRO A 281 6.98 -9.31 -2.19
C PRO A 281 5.83 -8.72 -1.34
N ILE A 282 5.01 -7.87 -1.96
CA ILE A 282 3.81 -7.24 -1.43
C ILE A 282 2.62 -7.87 -2.16
N PHE A 283 1.82 -8.62 -1.44
CA PHE A 283 0.71 -9.39 -2.00
C PHE A 283 -0.60 -8.86 -1.46
N SER A 284 -1.43 -8.34 -2.37
CA SER A 284 -2.83 -8.06 -2.12
C SER A 284 -3.66 -9.15 -2.77
N PHE A 285 -4.57 -9.77 -2.03
CA PHE A 285 -5.35 -10.90 -2.52
C PHE A 285 -6.73 -10.97 -1.87
N LEU A 286 -7.64 -11.64 -2.58
CA LEU A 286 -8.94 -12.06 -2.11
C LEU A 286 -8.92 -13.57 -1.83
N ILE A 287 -9.63 -13.99 -0.79
CA ILE A 287 -9.85 -15.41 -0.48
C ILE A 287 -11.32 -15.72 -0.70
N TYR A 288 -11.61 -16.82 -1.39
CA TYR A 288 -12.95 -17.30 -1.67
C TYR A 288 -13.24 -18.63 -0.93
N PRO A 289 -14.44 -18.83 -0.36
CA PRO A 289 -14.82 -20.12 0.25
C PRO A 289 -14.77 -21.26 -0.76
N PRO A 290 -14.21 -22.45 -0.45
CA PRO A 290 -14.04 -23.57 -1.39
C PRO A 290 -15.31 -23.93 -2.16
N VAL A 291 -15.15 -24.38 -3.41
CA VAL A 291 -16.27 -24.85 -4.25
C VAL A 291 -16.71 -26.23 -3.77
N LYS A 292 -18.03 -26.49 -3.64
CA LYS A 292 -18.55 -27.85 -3.41
C LYS A 292 -18.42 -28.67 -4.70
N ASP A 293 -18.02 -29.93 -4.62
CA ASP A 293 -17.79 -30.85 -5.75
C ASP A 293 -18.91 -30.86 -6.82
N SER A 294 -20.16 -30.58 -6.44
CA SER A 294 -21.30 -30.54 -7.37
C SER A 294 -21.25 -29.43 -8.44
N LEU A 295 -20.47 -28.37 -8.24
CA LEU A 295 -20.23 -27.31 -9.24
C LEU A 295 -19.02 -27.59 -10.14
N TYR A 296 -18.14 -28.52 -9.72
CA TYR A 296 -16.94 -28.91 -10.46
C TYR A 296 -17.28 -29.71 -11.72
N ASN A 297 -18.31 -30.58 -11.64
CA ASN A 297 -18.66 -31.52 -12.72
C ASN A 297 -19.46 -30.93 -13.88
N ASN A 298 -19.98 -29.70 -13.77
CA ASN A 298 -20.83 -29.09 -14.82
C ASN A 298 -20.08 -28.05 -15.68
N ILE A 299 -18.78 -27.82 -15.46
CA ILE A 299 -18.05 -26.67 -16.05
C ILE A 299 -16.64 -27.06 -16.52
N ILE A 300 -16.39 -28.32 -16.85
CA ILE A 300 -15.13 -28.73 -17.48
C ILE A 300 -15.41 -28.98 -18.96
N ASP A 301 -15.19 -27.96 -19.77
CA ASP A 301 -14.86 -28.11 -21.19
C ASP A 301 -13.44 -27.55 -21.36
N GLU A 302 -12.51 -28.38 -21.83
CA GLU A 302 -11.07 -28.37 -21.53
C GLU A 302 -10.24 -27.33 -22.31
N THR A 303 -10.84 -26.21 -22.75
CA THR A 303 -10.13 -25.22 -23.58
C THR A 303 -10.20 -23.81 -22.99
N SER A 304 -9.45 -23.57 -21.91
CA SER A 304 -8.85 -22.29 -21.45
C SER A 304 -8.84 -22.16 -19.91
N SER A 305 -7.74 -22.58 -19.28
CA SER A 305 -7.60 -22.61 -17.81
C SER A 305 -7.85 -21.27 -17.12
N ASP A 306 -7.46 -20.15 -17.75
CA ASP A 306 -7.56 -18.83 -17.12
C ASP A 306 -8.98 -18.25 -17.15
N ARG A 307 -9.74 -18.47 -18.24
CA ARG A 307 -11.15 -18.04 -18.32
C ARG A 307 -12.04 -18.82 -17.35
N TRP A 308 -11.78 -20.12 -17.19
CA TRP A 308 -12.50 -20.96 -16.23
C TRP A 308 -12.38 -20.45 -14.79
N LEU A 309 -11.17 -20.12 -14.34
CA LEU A 309 -10.93 -19.58 -12.99
C LEU A 309 -11.63 -18.23 -12.77
N GLU A 310 -11.65 -17.34 -13.77
CA GLU A 310 -12.38 -16.07 -13.70
C GLU A 310 -13.90 -16.28 -13.60
N ASP A 311 -14.47 -17.18 -14.40
CA ASP A 311 -15.91 -17.45 -14.41
C ASP A 311 -16.41 -18.17 -13.15
N VAL A 312 -15.60 -19.07 -12.57
CA VAL A 312 -15.89 -19.69 -11.27
C VAL A 312 -15.83 -18.66 -10.13
N ARG A 313 -14.89 -17.71 -10.18
CA ARG A 313 -14.77 -16.63 -9.18
C ARG A 313 -15.89 -15.61 -9.28
N ARG A 314 -16.38 -15.28 -10.49
CA ARG A 314 -17.50 -14.36 -10.70
C ARG A 314 -18.79 -14.78 -10.00
N LYS A 315 -19.00 -16.08 -9.79
CA LYS A 315 -20.18 -16.62 -9.09
C LYS A 315 -20.00 -16.74 -7.57
N ARG A 316 -18.81 -16.42 -7.03
CA ARG A 316 -18.47 -16.53 -5.60
C ARG A 316 -18.25 -15.14 -5.01
N GLN A 317 -18.59 -14.99 -3.74
CA GLN A 317 -18.22 -13.80 -2.98
C GLN A 317 -16.94 -14.09 -2.17
N PRO A 318 -15.97 -13.16 -2.15
CA PRO A 318 -14.78 -13.33 -1.33
C PRO A 318 -15.12 -13.16 0.14
N LEU A 319 -14.33 -13.80 1.01
CA LEU A 319 -14.29 -13.46 2.42
C LEU A 319 -13.86 -12.00 2.58
N HIS A 320 -14.52 -11.29 3.50
CA HIS A 320 -14.22 -9.89 3.75
C HIS A 320 -12.74 -9.72 4.16
N GLY A 321 -12.01 -8.81 3.52
CA GLY A 321 -10.55 -8.69 3.72
C GLY A 321 -10.15 -8.47 5.18
N ARG A 322 -10.95 -7.72 5.96
CA ARG A 322 -10.71 -7.54 7.41
C ARG A 322 -11.04 -8.77 8.26
N PHE A 323 -11.95 -9.63 7.79
CA PHE A 323 -12.22 -10.92 8.44
C PHE A 323 -11.00 -11.84 8.29
N VAL A 324 -10.48 -11.95 7.07
CA VAL A 324 -9.25 -12.72 6.79
C VAL A 324 -8.08 -12.20 7.65
N THR A 325 -7.89 -10.87 7.76
CA THR A 325 -6.85 -10.34 8.66
C THR A 325 -7.09 -10.64 10.14
N ARG A 326 -8.36 -10.71 10.56
CA ARG A 326 -8.71 -11.07 11.93
C ARG A 326 -8.36 -12.54 12.21
N LEU A 327 -8.61 -13.44 11.25
CA LEU A 327 -8.21 -14.84 11.36
C LEU A 327 -6.68 -15.01 11.41
N PHE A 328 -5.93 -14.27 10.59
CA PHE A 328 -4.46 -14.26 10.68
C PHE A 328 -3.95 -13.91 12.08
N ASN A 329 -4.55 -12.87 12.69
CA ASN A 329 -4.17 -12.46 14.04
C ASN A 329 -4.59 -13.51 15.08
N ASP A 330 -5.85 -13.93 15.08
CA ASP A 330 -6.42 -14.73 16.16
C ASP A 330 -5.91 -16.18 16.17
N LEU A 331 -5.70 -16.77 14.98
CA LEU A 331 -5.28 -18.18 14.87
C LEU A 331 -3.76 -18.32 14.83
N PHE A 332 -3.05 -17.35 14.25
CA PHE A 332 -1.63 -17.50 13.90
C PHE A 332 -0.73 -16.41 14.46
N GLY A 333 -1.27 -15.35 15.07
CA GLY A 333 -0.49 -14.20 15.52
C GLY A 333 0.16 -13.41 14.37
N ILE A 334 -0.35 -13.55 13.15
CA ILE A 334 0.18 -12.89 11.94
C ILE A 334 -0.50 -11.54 11.76
N GLN A 335 0.29 -10.48 11.63
CA GLN A 335 -0.21 -9.13 11.37
C GLN A 335 -0.35 -8.88 9.87
N ALA A 336 -1.59 -8.81 9.39
CA ALA A 336 -1.95 -8.43 8.02
C ALA A 336 -2.71 -7.10 7.99
N ARG A 337 -2.90 -6.52 6.81
CA ARG A 337 -3.75 -5.32 6.64
C ARG A 337 -4.96 -5.60 5.76
N GLY A 338 -6.15 -5.22 6.23
CA GLY A 338 -7.40 -5.32 5.49
C GLY A 338 -7.90 -3.94 5.04
N GLY A 339 -8.34 -3.82 3.79
CA GLY A 339 -8.90 -2.58 3.22
C GLY A 339 -8.28 -2.20 1.87
N CYS A 340 -8.40 -0.93 1.46
CA CYS A 340 -7.94 -0.43 0.16
C CYS A 340 -6.53 0.17 0.15
N ALA A 341 -5.77 0.03 1.26
CA ALA A 341 -4.36 0.44 1.38
C ALA A 341 -4.03 1.89 0.94
N CYS A 342 -4.97 2.82 1.15
CA CYS A 342 -4.85 4.23 0.70
C CYS A 342 -4.60 4.38 -0.81
N ALA A 343 -5.15 3.46 -1.61
CA ALA A 343 -5.07 3.45 -3.07
C ALA A 343 -6.47 3.20 -3.64
N GLY A 344 -7.43 4.02 -3.19
CA GLY A 344 -8.86 3.87 -3.51
C GLY A 344 -9.17 3.72 -5.01
N PRO A 345 -8.70 4.65 -5.87
CA PRO A 345 -8.90 4.55 -7.33
C PRO A 345 -8.35 3.26 -7.91
N TYR A 346 -7.11 2.88 -7.58
CA TYR A 346 -6.54 1.62 -8.04
C TYR A 346 -7.32 0.40 -7.54
N GLY A 347 -7.83 0.46 -6.31
CA GLY A 347 -8.73 -0.54 -5.76
C GLY A 347 -10.02 -0.69 -6.58
N HIS A 348 -10.55 0.38 -7.18
CA HIS A 348 -11.69 0.27 -8.09
C HIS A 348 -11.31 -0.46 -9.37
N THR A 349 -10.16 -0.13 -9.96
CA THR A 349 -9.63 -0.84 -11.14
C THR A 349 -9.42 -2.33 -10.85
N LEU A 350 -8.72 -2.66 -9.76
CA LEU A 350 -8.42 -4.04 -9.37
C LEU A 350 -9.66 -4.88 -9.07
N LEU A 351 -10.67 -4.27 -8.45
CA LEU A 351 -11.92 -4.95 -8.07
C LEU A 351 -13.03 -4.79 -9.11
N LYS A 352 -12.73 -4.16 -10.26
CA LYS A 352 -13.69 -3.88 -11.35
C LYS A 352 -14.96 -3.16 -10.82
N ILE A 353 -14.76 -2.15 -9.97
CA ILE A 353 -15.84 -1.34 -9.38
C ILE A 353 -16.14 -0.18 -10.33
N GLU A 354 -17.27 -0.28 -11.02
CA GLU A 354 -17.79 0.77 -11.89
C GLU A 354 -18.37 1.96 -11.12
N ASN A 355 -18.58 3.07 -11.82
CA ASN A 355 -19.02 4.34 -11.22
C ASN A 355 -20.34 4.22 -10.46
N ASP A 356 -21.33 3.49 -10.98
CA ASP A 356 -22.62 3.28 -10.29
C ASP A 356 -22.44 2.58 -8.94
N LEU A 357 -21.68 1.48 -8.89
CA LEU A 357 -21.38 0.78 -7.63
C LEU A 357 -20.58 1.69 -6.68
N SER A 358 -19.60 2.43 -7.19
CA SER A 358 -18.82 3.39 -6.40
C SER A 358 -19.71 4.45 -5.73
N LEU A 359 -20.68 5.01 -6.47
CA LEU A 359 -21.63 5.99 -5.94
C LEU A 359 -22.59 5.40 -4.90
N ARG A 360 -23.05 4.16 -5.09
CA ARG A 360 -23.87 3.45 -4.08
C ARG A 360 -23.08 3.19 -2.80
N LEU A 361 -21.82 2.75 -2.92
CA LEU A 361 -20.92 2.58 -1.77
C LEU A 361 -20.70 3.90 -1.05
N ARG A 362 -20.48 4.99 -1.79
CA ARG A 362 -20.37 6.35 -1.22
C ARG A 362 -21.64 6.74 -0.45
N SER A 363 -22.83 6.52 -1.00
CA SER A 363 -24.10 6.81 -0.32
C SER A 363 -24.20 6.08 1.01
N ALA A 364 -23.94 4.77 1.01
CA ALA A 364 -24.03 3.98 2.23
C ALA A 364 -22.96 4.38 3.28
N ILE A 365 -21.76 4.78 2.85
CA ILE A 365 -20.73 5.31 3.76
C ILE A 365 -21.18 6.64 4.39
N LEU A 366 -21.87 7.51 3.63
CA LEU A 366 -22.44 8.76 4.16
C LEU A 366 -23.56 8.49 5.19
N GLU A 367 -24.29 7.39 5.03
CA GLU A 367 -25.27 6.90 6.01
C GLU A 367 -24.64 6.22 7.23
N GLY A 368 -23.30 6.15 7.30
CA GLY A 368 -22.55 5.61 8.43
C GLY A 368 -22.04 4.17 8.27
N TYR A 369 -22.35 3.49 7.16
CA TYR A 369 -21.94 2.10 6.93
C TYR A 369 -20.52 1.97 6.37
N SER A 370 -19.49 2.31 7.16
CA SER A 370 -18.10 2.20 6.69
C SER A 370 -17.64 0.76 6.44
N GLY A 371 -18.38 -0.24 6.93
CA GLY A 371 -18.10 -1.66 6.65
C GLY A 371 -18.24 -2.04 5.17
N LEU A 372 -18.92 -1.24 4.37
CA LEU A 372 -19.06 -1.48 2.92
C LEU A 372 -17.84 -1.03 2.12
N LYS A 373 -16.84 -0.38 2.75
CA LYS A 373 -15.63 0.06 2.04
C LYS A 373 -14.96 -1.14 1.37
N PRO A 374 -14.74 -1.08 0.05
CA PRO A 374 -14.13 -2.18 -0.67
C PRO A 374 -12.68 -2.38 -0.20
N GLY A 375 -12.19 -3.60 -0.33
CA GLY A 375 -10.83 -3.92 0.09
C GLY A 375 -10.50 -5.40 -0.04
N TRP A 376 -9.25 -5.68 0.31
CA TRP A 376 -8.63 -6.99 0.20
C TRP A 376 -7.80 -7.25 1.44
N THR A 377 -7.15 -8.41 1.50
CA THR A 377 -6.09 -8.68 2.47
C THR A 377 -4.74 -8.42 1.83
N ARG A 378 -3.85 -7.72 2.55
CA ARG A 378 -2.49 -7.46 2.13
C ARG A 378 -1.47 -7.97 3.14
N LEU A 379 -0.48 -8.69 2.64
CA LEU A 379 0.71 -9.15 3.35
C LEU A 379 1.97 -8.76 2.58
N SER A 380 3.10 -8.68 3.28
CA SER A 380 4.39 -8.37 2.69
C SER A 380 5.47 -9.21 3.33
N PHE A 381 6.41 -9.73 2.54
CA PHE A 381 7.54 -10.53 3.03
C PHE A 381 8.83 -9.73 2.93
N SER A 382 9.27 -9.14 4.04
CA SER A 382 10.52 -8.38 4.05
C SER A 382 11.75 -9.28 3.92
N TYR A 383 12.86 -8.76 3.38
CA TYR A 383 14.14 -9.49 3.26
C TYR A 383 14.72 -10.01 4.59
N TYR A 384 14.31 -9.44 5.73
CA TYR A 384 14.74 -9.81 7.08
C TYR A 384 13.83 -10.87 7.73
N LEU A 385 12.80 -11.34 7.04
CA LEU A 385 11.95 -12.45 7.49
C LEU A 385 12.72 -13.77 7.40
N SER A 386 12.62 -14.61 8.42
CA SER A 386 13.22 -15.96 8.38
C SER A 386 12.49 -16.88 7.40
N LYS A 387 13.16 -17.94 6.96
CA LYS A 387 12.57 -18.93 6.03
C LYS A 387 11.41 -19.68 6.69
N GLU A 388 11.51 -19.90 8.00
CA GLU A 388 10.51 -20.58 8.82
C GLU A 388 9.25 -19.73 8.95
N GLU A 389 9.39 -18.44 9.26
CA GLU A 389 8.26 -17.50 9.29
C GLU A 389 7.60 -17.35 7.92
N PHE A 390 8.40 -17.26 6.85
CA PHE A 390 7.89 -17.20 5.47
C PHE A 390 7.01 -18.42 5.14
N LYS A 391 7.51 -19.63 5.42
CA LYS A 391 6.76 -20.87 5.20
C LYS A 391 5.48 -20.94 6.06
N PHE A 392 5.57 -20.53 7.32
CA PHE A 392 4.43 -20.51 8.23
C PHE A 392 3.33 -19.55 7.74
N ILE A 393 3.70 -18.33 7.32
CA ILE A 393 2.74 -17.35 6.80
C ILE A 393 2.07 -17.87 5.52
N LEU A 394 2.83 -18.50 4.60
CA LEU A 394 2.24 -19.12 3.41
C LEU A 394 1.26 -20.25 3.76
N ALA A 395 1.62 -21.13 4.69
CA ALA A 395 0.74 -22.19 5.15
C ALA A 395 -0.53 -21.63 5.82
N ALA A 396 -0.42 -20.54 6.58
CA ALA A 396 -1.57 -19.86 7.18
C ALA A 396 -2.49 -19.24 6.11
N ILE A 397 -1.94 -18.65 5.03
CA ILE A 397 -2.75 -18.13 3.92
C ILE A 397 -3.57 -19.27 3.28
N GLU A 398 -2.94 -20.40 2.99
CA GLU A 398 -3.59 -21.56 2.37
C GLU A 398 -4.59 -22.24 3.31
N PHE A 399 -4.29 -22.26 4.61
CA PHE A 399 -5.22 -22.70 5.63
C PHE A 399 -6.51 -21.86 5.57
N ILE A 400 -6.39 -20.54 5.59
CA ILE A 400 -7.57 -19.66 5.54
C ILE A 400 -8.29 -19.82 4.19
N ALA A 401 -7.56 -20.04 3.10
CA ALA A 401 -8.16 -20.33 1.80
C ALA A 401 -8.93 -21.67 1.74
N SER A 402 -8.61 -22.61 2.64
CA SER A 402 -9.26 -23.92 2.71
C SER A 402 -10.39 -23.96 3.75
N PHE A 403 -10.22 -23.26 4.87
CA PHE A 403 -11.05 -23.42 6.06
C PHE A 403 -11.62 -22.10 6.61
N GLY A 404 -11.17 -20.95 6.12
CA GLY A 404 -11.47 -19.65 6.72
C GLY A 404 -12.96 -19.33 6.81
N HIS A 405 -13.76 -19.80 5.84
CA HIS A 405 -15.22 -19.61 5.85
C HIS A 405 -15.91 -20.32 7.02
N ARG A 406 -15.37 -21.44 7.50
CA ARG A 406 -15.94 -22.20 8.63
C ARG A 406 -15.90 -21.44 9.95
N PHE A 407 -15.03 -20.43 10.06
CA PHE A 407 -14.93 -19.58 11.24
C PHE A 407 -15.98 -18.47 11.27
N LEU A 408 -16.72 -18.20 10.17
CA LEU A 408 -17.71 -17.12 10.12
C LEU A 408 -18.72 -17.12 11.29
N PRO A 409 -19.29 -18.26 11.74
CA PRO A 409 -20.22 -18.30 12.86
C PRO A 409 -19.64 -17.79 14.19
N LEU A 410 -18.32 -17.85 14.35
CA LEU A 410 -17.62 -17.42 15.56
C LEU A 410 -17.41 -15.91 15.65
N TYR A 411 -17.75 -15.15 14.62
CA TYR A 411 -17.48 -13.71 14.58
C TYR A 411 -18.75 -12.87 14.36
N LYS A 412 -18.73 -11.63 14.85
CA LYS A 412 -19.70 -10.57 14.53
C LYS A 412 -19.05 -9.57 13.59
N PHE A 413 -19.76 -9.18 12.53
CA PHE A 413 -19.39 -8.04 11.71
C PHE A 413 -20.12 -6.79 12.19
N ASP A 414 -19.38 -5.68 12.32
CA ASP A 414 -19.92 -4.37 12.60
C ASP A 414 -20.03 -3.56 11.29
N TRP A 415 -21.25 -3.28 10.85
CA TRP A 415 -21.52 -2.54 9.62
C TRP A 415 -21.07 -1.07 9.67
N ILE A 416 -21.02 -0.47 10.86
CA ILE A 416 -20.64 0.93 11.05
C ILE A 416 -19.13 1.08 10.93
N THR A 417 -18.36 0.22 11.60
CA THR A 417 -16.88 0.33 11.60
C THR A 417 -16.20 -0.54 10.54
N GLY A 418 -16.86 -1.61 10.10
CA GLY A 418 -16.29 -2.67 9.25
C GLY A 418 -15.39 -3.65 9.98
N ASN A 419 -15.47 -3.71 11.32
CA ASN A 419 -14.63 -4.58 12.14
C ASN A 419 -15.27 -5.95 12.34
N TRP A 420 -14.41 -6.95 12.59
CA TRP A 420 -14.80 -8.31 12.92
C TRP A 420 -14.34 -8.63 14.35
N THR A 421 -15.28 -9.06 15.19
CA THR A 421 -15.01 -9.35 16.61
C THR A 421 -15.39 -10.78 16.93
N PHE A 422 -14.53 -11.48 17.64
CA PHE A 422 -14.79 -12.85 18.09
C PHE A 422 -15.90 -12.90 19.15
N LYS A 423 -16.88 -13.79 18.96
CA LYS A 423 -17.99 -14.04 19.88
C LYS A 423 -17.62 -15.17 20.83
N LYS A 424 -17.22 -14.86 22.06
CA LYS A 424 -16.85 -15.88 23.06
C LYS A 424 -18.01 -16.83 23.37
N GLU A 425 -19.24 -16.31 23.35
CA GLU A 425 -20.48 -17.04 23.63
C GLU A 425 -20.82 -18.02 22.50
N ALA A 426 -20.51 -17.68 21.24
CA ALA A 426 -20.73 -18.56 20.10
C ALA A 426 -19.83 -19.80 20.16
N LEU A 427 -18.58 -19.63 20.60
CA LEU A 427 -17.67 -20.75 20.83
C LEU A 427 -18.20 -21.67 21.93
N LYS A 428 -18.63 -21.10 23.07
CA LYS A 428 -19.22 -21.88 24.17
C LYS A 428 -20.46 -22.65 23.71
N TYR A 429 -21.35 -22.01 22.95
CA TYR A 429 -22.55 -22.66 22.42
C TYR A 429 -22.23 -23.81 21.47
N LEU A 430 -21.24 -23.64 20.58
CA LEU A 430 -20.82 -24.70 19.66
C LEU A 430 -20.20 -25.89 20.40
N ILE A 431 -19.31 -25.64 21.38
CA ILE A 431 -18.74 -26.68 22.25
C ILE A 431 -19.86 -27.40 23.00
N MET A 432 -20.77 -26.66 23.65
CA MET A 432 -21.89 -27.27 24.37
C MET A 432 -22.82 -28.07 23.47
N LYS A 433 -23.05 -27.62 22.22
CA LYS A 433 -23.89 -28.34 21.26
C LYS A 433 -23.22 -29.62 20.76
N GLU A 434 -21.90 -29.61 20.57
CA GLU A 434 -21.12 -30.78 20.19
C GLU A 434 -21.04 -31.79 21.34
N GLU A 435 -20.81 -31.33 22.57
CA GLU A 435 -20.90 -32.14 23.80
C GLU A 435 -22.29 -32.74 23.98
N LEU A 436 -23.36 -31.98 23.72
CA LEU A 436 -24.74 -32.48 23.80
C LEU A 436 -25.05 -33.49 22.67
N ALA A 437 -24.47 -33.33 21.49
CA ALA A 437 -24.58 -34.27 20.38
C ALA A 437 -23.82 -35.57 20.64
N LEU A 438 -22.64 -35.49 21.27
CA LEU A 438 -21.88 -36.63 21.78
C LEU A 438 -22.61 -37.34 22.93
N ALA A 439 -23.19 -36.59 23.88
CA ALA A 439 -23.96 -37.14 25.00
C ALA A 439 -25.28 -37.81 24.56
N THR A 440 -25.77 -37.52 23.35
CA THR A 440 -26.97 -38.15 22.77
C THR A 440 -26.65 -39.26 21.75
N GLY A 441 -25.36 -39.50 21.47
CA GLY A 441 -24.87 -40.52 20.55
C GLY A 441 -23.70 -41.30 21.14
N LEU A 442 -24.01 -42.40 21.83
CA LEU A 442 -23.12 -43.47 22.31
C LEU A 442 -21.99 -43.06 23.28
N ASP A 443 -22.17 -43.45 24.54
CA ASP A 443 -21.14 -43.57 25.58
C ASP A 443 -19.85 -44.22 25.05
N ALA A 444 -18.70 -43.57 25.25
CA ALA A 444 -17.61 -44.06 26.10
C ALA A 444 -16.32 -43.21 26.00
N LEU A 445 -15.83 -42.82 27.19
CA LEU A 445 -14.45 -42.49 27.61
C LEU A 445 -14.01 -41.01 27.70
N ALA A 446 -14.00 -40.57 28.97
CA ALA A 446 -13.22 -39.52 29.62
C ALA A 446 -11.72 -39.52 29.23
N GLU A 447 -10.91 -38.46 29.39
CA GLU A 447 -10.83 -37.51 30.50
C GLU A 447 -9.94 -36.30 30.11
N ASN A 448 -10.14 -35.17 30.79
CA ASN A 448 -9.45 -33.88 30.64
C ASN A 448 -8.05 -33.85 31.31
N ASP A 449 -7.09 -33.13 30.72
CA ASP A 449 -6.27 -32.14 31.46
C ASP A 449 -5.29 -31.39 30.53
N LEU A 450 -5.57 -30.13 30.16
CA LEU A 450 -4.58 -29.27 29.49
C LEU A 450 -4.85 -27.77 29.75
N PHE A 451 -4.69 -27.28 30.97
CA PHE A 451 -4.34 -25.87 31.21
C PHE A 451 -3.62 -25.69 32.56
N LYS A 452 -2.30 -25.82 32.56
CA LYS A 452 -1.34 -25.15 33.46
C LYS A 452 0.07 -25.45 32.99
N ASP A 453 0.77 -24.43 32.49
CA ASP A 453 2.04 -23.98 33.05
C ASP A 453 2.72 -22.94 32.16
N GLU A 454 3.04 -21.80 32.78
CA GLU A 454 3.89 -20.76 32.21
C GLU A 454 5.36 -21.20 32.29
N VAL A 455 6.05 -21.28 31.15
CA VAL A 455 7.50 -21.47 31.11
C VAL A 455 8.15 -20.38 30.26
N LYS A 456 9.02 -19.59 30.90
CA LYS A 456 10.00 -18.70 30.27
C LYS A 456 11.00 -19.54 29.46
N ILE A 457 11.12 -19.27 28.16
CA ILE A 457 12.08 -19.99 27.29
C ILE A 457 12.94 -19.00 26.49
N GLU A 458 14.25 -19.08 26.71
CA GLU A 458 15.29 -18.56 25.83
C GLU A 458 15.29 -19.28 24.48
N ARG A 459 15.32 -18.52 23.38
CA ARG A 459 15.04 -19.01 22.02
C ARG A 459 16.19 -19.80 21.42
N LYS A 460 15.97 -21.10 21.20
CA LYS A 460 16.72 -21.95 20.23
C LYS A 460 15.84 -22.28 19.00
N PRO A 461 16.41 -22.48 17.79
CA PRO A 461 15.66 -22.64 16.53
C PRO A 461 14.64 -23.79 16.50
N ARG A 462 14.94 -24.91 17.18
CA ARG A 462 14.09 -26.13 17.17
C ARG A 462 12.74 -25.94 17.90
N ALA A 463 12.68 -25.03 18.87
CA ALA A 463 11.46 -24.76 19.63
C ALA A 463 10.44 -23.91 18.84
N ILE A 464 10.91 -23.09 17.88
CA ILE A 464 10.04 -22.21 17.08
C ILE A 464 9.28 -23.02 16.03
N GLN A 465 9.93 -23.99 15.40
CA GLN A 465 9.28 -24.85 14.41
C GLN A 465 8.11 -25.65 15.01
N ASN A 466 8.32 -26.25 16.19
CA ASN A 466 7.26 -26.94 16.94
C ASN A 466 6.08 -26.01 17.26
N LYS A 467 6.32 -24.72 17.46
CA LYS A 467 5.27 -23.73 17.75
C LYS A 467 4.41 -23.42 16.52
N PHE A 468 5.02 -23.22 15.35
CA PHE A 468 4.29 -22.93 14.11
C PHE A 468 3.44 -24.12 13.65
N GLU A 469 3.97 -25.33 13.77
CA GLU A 469 3.23 -26.57 13.49
C GLU A 469 2.02 -26.71 14.43
N SER A 470 2.21 -26.46 15.73
CA SER A 470 1.11 -26.48 16.71
C SER A 470 -0.01 -25.46 16.40
N TYR A 471 0.31 -24.23 15.96
CA TYR A 471 -0.72 -23.28 15.55
C TYR A 471 -1.55 -23.78 14.37
N LEU A 472 -0.91 -24.35 13.35
CA LEU A 472 -1.60 -24.90 12.17
C LEU A 472 -2.47 -26.10 12.53
N GLU A 473 -1.95 -27.00 13.37
CA GLU A 473 -2.67 -28.20 13.82
C GLU A 473 -3.90 -27.84 14.66
N ASN A 474 -3.74 -26.96 15.67
CA ASN A 474 -4.84 -26.50 16.50
C ASN A 474 -5.91 -25.79 15.68
N ALA A 475 -5.50 -24.90 14.76
CA ALA A 475 -6.45 -24.22 13.87
C ALA A 475 -7.21 -25.23 13.00
N LYS A 476 -6.56 -26.30 12.53
CA LYS A 476 -7.18 -27.35 11.74
C LYS A 476 -8.18 -28.19 12.53
N ILE A 477 -7.86 -28.55 13.78
CA ILE A 477 -8.78 -29.26 14.67
C ILE A 477 -10.05 -28.42 14.86
N ILE A 478 -9.90 -27.14 15.19
CA ILE A 478 -11.04 -26.21 15.36
C ILE A 478 -11.83 -26.08 14.05
N ALA A 479 -11.17 -25.90 12.91
CA ALA A 479 -11.87 -25.76 11.63
C ALA A 479 -12.71 -27.00 11.26
N LEU A 480 -12.24 -28.19 11.61
CA LEU A 480 -12.92 -29.44 11.29
C LEU A 480 -14.12 -29.72 12.21
N SER A 481 -14.12 -29.20 13.45
CA SER A 481 -15.30 -29.28 14.34
C SER A 481 -16.38 -28.24 13.98
N LEU A 482 -16.02 -27.17 13.27
CA LEU A 482 -16.97 -26.15 12.84
C LEU A 482 -17.81 -26.60 11.63
N PRO A 483 -19.09 -26.17 11.55
CA PRO A 483 -19.96 -26.51 10.45
C PRO A 483 -19.43 -25.96 9.12
N ASP A 484 -19.54 -26.77 8.07
CA ASP A 484 -19.21 -26.34 6.70
C ASP A 484 -20.38 -25.58 6.06
N SER A 485 -20.69 -24.41 6.59
CA SER A 485 -21.73 -23.54 6.06
C SER A 485 -21.18 -22.61 4.98
N ASN A 486 -21.10 -23.12 3.74
CA ASN A 486 -20.94 -22.31 2.53
C ASN A 486 -22.25 -21.56 2.16
N GLN A 487 -22.93 -20.94 3.14
CA GLN A 487 -24.09 -20.10 2.81
C GLN A 487 -23.60 -18.87 2.06
N PRO A 488 -24.05 -18.63 0.82
CA PRO A 488 -23.50 -17.61 -0.09
C PRO A 488 -23.78 -16.18 0.36
N THR A 489 -24.52 -15.99 1.45
CA THR A 489 -24.87 -14.68 2.00
C THR A 489 -25.19 -14.87 3.47
N VAL A 490 -24.31 -14.43 4.37
CA VAL A 490 -24.71 -14.22 5.76
C VAL A 490 -25.47 -12.89 5.76
N SER A 491 -26.78 -12.98 5.62
CA SER A 491 -27.68 -11.86 5.91
C SER A 491 -27.59 -11.59 7.41
N ILE A 492 -26.63 -10.77 7.83
CA ILE A 492 -26.57 -10.32 9.22
C ILE A 492 -27.71 -9.32 9.36
N GLN A 493 -28.84 -9.79 9.88
CA GLN A 493 -29.99 -8.93 10.21
C GLN A 493 -29.49 -7.74 11.04
N LYS A 494 -29.96 -6.55 10.68
CA LYS A 494 -29.88 -5.39 11.58
C LYS A 494 -30.65 -5.77 12.84
N GLU A 495 -29.95 -5.82 13.97
CA GLU A 495 -30.59 -5.69 15.29
C GLU A 495 -31.16 -4.29 15.43
#